data_AF-W4V861-F1
#
_entry.id   AF-W4V861-F1
#
_cell.length_a   1.000
_cell.length_b   1.000
_cell.length_c   1.000
_cell.angle_alpha   90.00
_cell.angle_beta   90.00
_cell.angle_gamma   90.00
#
_symmetry.space_group_name_H-M   'P 1'
#
loop_
_entity.id
_entity.type
_entity.pdbx_description
1 polymer ?
#
loop_
_entity_poly.entity_id
_entity_poly.type
_entity_poly.pdbx_seq_one_letter_code
_entity_poly.pdbx_strand_id
1 'polypeptide(L)'
;MSIKPIDFQVMIPKTAEISKIQNDQQQKNIVVNEQQTNTMRQKTEENVNIVHSRENAEKVRVDSEQEKKKDEKKQKKTQTEPGTELKEKKNWKNKQA
;
A
#
# COMPACT_ATOMS: atom_id res chain seq x y z
N MET A 1 49.80 54.39 -25.77
CA MET A 1 49.65 53.54 -24.56
C MET A 1 49.85 52.10 -24.96
N SER A 2 50.81 51.40 -24.36
CA SER A 2 51.12 50.00 -24.61
C SER A 2 50.44 49.13 -23.56
N ILE A 3 49.53 48.25 -23.98
CA ILE A 3 48.82 47.28 -23.13
C ILE A 3 49.87 46.33 -22.54
N LYS A 4 49.88 46.15 -21.22
CA LYS A 4 50.80 45.24 -20.52
C LYS A 4 50.22 43.83 -20.54
N PRO A 5 51.05 42.76 -20.55
CA PRO A 5 50.59 41.38 -20.45
C PRO A 5 49.67 41.10 -19.24
N ILE A 6 49.82 41.86 -18.14
CA ILE A 6 48.96 41.78 -16.95
C ILE A 6 47.50 42.18 -17.27
N ASP A 7 47.30 43.10 -18.21
CA ASP A 7 45.99 43.59 -18.62
C ASP A 7 45.21 42.50 -19.38
N PHE A 8 45.91 41.52 -19.97
CA PHE A 8 45.29 40.36 -20.59
C PHE A 8 44.78 39.33 -19.57
N GLN A 9 45.35 39.23 -18.36
CA GLN A 9 44.83 38.31 -17.33
C GLN A 9 43.44 38.71 -16.83
N VAL A 10 43.14 40.01 -16.81
CA VAL A 10 41.79 40.53 -16.48
C VAL A 10 40.83 40.33 -17.66
N MET A 11 41.37 40.27 -18.88
CA MET A 11 40.61 40.14 -20.13
C MET A 11 40.33 38.67 -20.52
N ILE A 12 41.08 37.70 -19.97
CA ILE A 12 40.78 36.28 -20.16
C ILE A 12 39.47 36.00 -19.41
N PRO A 13 38.39 35.63 -20.13
CA PRO A 13 37.13 35.40 -19.48
C PRO A 13 37.30 34.17 -18.59
N LYS A 14 36.91 34.30 -17.31
CA LYS A 14 36.85 33.25 -16.27
C LYS A 14 35.82 32.15 -16.61
N THR A 15 35.73 31.77 -17.87
CA THR A 15 34.80 30.78 -18.45
C THR A 15 34.88 29.45 -17.74
N ALA A 16 36.08 29.03 -17.32
CA ALA A 16 36.26 27.82 -16.51
C ALA A 16 35.60 27.93 -15.13
N GLU A 17 35.72 29.08 -14.44
CA GLU A 17 35.08 29.30 -13.14
C GLU A 17 33.55 29.41 -13.29
N ILE A 18 33.07 30.13 -14.31
CA ILE A 18 31.63 30.28 -14.59
C ILE A 18 31.01 28.93 -14.96
N SER A 19 31.69 28.13 -15.80
CA SER A 19 31.23 26.79 -16.18
C SER A 19 31.17 25.85 -14.98
N LYS A 20 32.17 25.92 -14.08
CA LYS A 20 32.15 25.15 -12.83
C LYS A 20 30.98 25.56 -11.93
N ILE A 21 30.74 26.86 -11.74
CA ILE A 21 29.61 27.36 -10.94
C ILE A 21 28.28 26.89 -11.52
N GLN A 22 28.12 26.96 -12.84
CA GLN A 22 26.89 26.51 -13.52
C GLN A 22 26.70 25.00 -13.35
N ASN A 23 27.76 24.21 -13.50
CA ASN A 23 27.72 22.76 -13.30
C ASN A 23 27.36 22.41 -11.84
N ASP A 24 28.00 23.05 -10.87
CA ASP A 24 27.72 22.84 -9.44
C ASP A 24 26.26 23.20 -9.10
N GLN A 25 25.71 24.26 -9.70
CA GLN A 25 24.29 24.61 -9.55
C GLN A 25 23.36 23.58 -10.18
N GLN A 26 23.68 23.08 -11.38
CA GLN A 26 22.90 22.04 -12.03
C GLN A 26 22.89 20.74 -11.22
N GLN A 27 24.06 20.32 -10.71
CA GLN A 27 24.16 19.12 -9.87
C GLN A 27 23.35 19.26 -8.58
N LYS A 28 23.40 20.40 -7.90
CA LYS A 28 22.58 20.65 -6.71
C LYS A 28 21.09 20.53 -7.01
N ASN A 29 20.62 21.10 -8.13
CA ASN A 29 19.22 21.00 -8.53
C ASN A 29 18.81 19.55 -8.82
N ILE A 30 19.69 18.77 -9.47
CA ILE A 30 19.44 17.35 -9.74
C ILE A 30 19.28 16.58 -8.43
N VAL A 31 20.19 16.76 -7.47
CA VAL A 31 20.14 16.08 -6.17
C VAL A 31 18.87 16.43 -5.38
N VAL A 32 18.50 17.71 -5.35
CA VAL A 32 17.26 18.14 -4.67
C VAL A 32 16.03 17.52 -5.32
N ASN A 33 15.97 17.51 -6.64
CA ASN A 33 14.85 16.91 -7.37
C ASN A 33 14.79 15.40 -7.18
N GLU A 34 15.94 14.72 -7.14
CA GLU A 34 16.01 13.28 -6.86
C GLU A 34 15.53 12.96 -5.44
N GLN A 35 15.96 13.74 -4.45
CA GLN A 35 15.50 13.59 -3.07
C GLN A 35 13.99 13.83 -2.94
N GLN A 36 13.45 14.86 -3.59
CA GLN A 36 12.01 15.14 -3.59
C GLN A 36 11.23 14.01 -4.28
N THR A 37 11.75 13.47 -5.38
CA THR A 37 11.12 12.35 -6.10
C THR A 37 11.10 11.08 -5.25
N ASN A 38 12.21 10.77 -4.56
CA ASN A 38 12.31 9.60 -3.71
C ASN A 38 11.37 9.69 -2.50
N THR A 39 11.29 10.86 -1.85
CA THR A 39 10.35 11.07 -0.74
C THR A 39 8.89 10.99 -1.18
N MET A 40 8.55 11.56 -2.35
CA MET A 40 7.21 11.42 -2.93
C MET A 40 6.88 9.95 -3.23
N ARG A 41 7.82 9.21 -3.84
CA ARG A 41 7.64 7.80 -4.17
C ARG A 41 7.38 6.96 -2.92
N GLN A 42 8.20 7.13 -1.87
CA GLN A 42 8.03 6.44 -0.59
C GLN A 42 6.65 6.72 0.02
N LYS A 43 6.23 7.99 0.02
CA LYS A 43 4.91 8.39 0.55
C LYS A 43 3.76 7.77 -0.26
N THR A 44 3.89 7.68 -1.58
CA THR A 44 2.89 7.02 -2.44
C THR A 44 2.83 5.53 -2.15
N GLU A 45 3.98 4.86 -2.04
CA GLU A 45 4.05 3.43 -1.70
C GLU A 45 3.42 3.15 -0.31
N GLU A 46 3.69 3.99 0.68
CA GLU A 46 3.09 3.92 2.01
C GLU A 46 1.56 4.12 1.95
N ASN A 47 1.08 5.13 1.22
CA ASN A 47 -0.35 5.38 1.07
C ASN A 47 -1.08 4.21 0.40
N VAL A 48 -0.52 3.65 -0.67
CA VAL A 48 -1.08 2.48 -1.36
C VAL A 48 -1.13 1.29 -0.40
N ASN A 49 -0.07 1.06 0.37
CA ASN A 49 -0.04 0.00 1.37
C ASN A 49 -1.08 0.21 2.48
N ILE A 50 -1.27 1.45 2.96
CA ILE A 50 -2.31 1.78 3.95
C ILE A 50 -3.71 1.49 3.40
N VAL A 51 -4.00 1.89 2.17
CA VAL A 51 -5.32 1.64 1.54
C VAL A 51 -5.57 0.15 1.40
N HIS A 52 -4.60 -0.63 0.90
CA HIS A 52 -4.74 -2.08 0.82
C HIS A 52 -4.83 -2.75 2.19
N SER A 53 -4.11 -2.26 3.19
CA SER A 53 -4.19 -2.76 4.56
C SER A 53 -5.59 -2.54 5.16
N ARG A 54 -6.21 -1.38 4.88
CA ARG A 54 -7.59 -1.11 5.27
C ARG A 54 -8.60 -1.99 4.54
N GLU A 55 -8.46 -2.14 3.22
CA GLU A 55 -9.32 -3.01 2.41
C GLU A 55 -9.26 -4.47 2.90
N ASN A 56 -8.05 -4.97 3.19
CA ASN A 56 -7.86 -6.32 3.73
C ASN A 56 -8.47 -6.47 5.13
N ALA A 57 -8.30 -5.47 6.01
CA ALA A 57 -8.89 -5.49 7.35
C ALA A 57 -10.44 -5.47 7.31
N GLU A 58 -11.03 -4.65 6.43
CA GLU A 58 -12.47 -4.61 6.22
C GLU A 58 -13.00 -5.93 5.64
N LYS A 59 -12.31 -6.50 4.65
CA LYS A 59 -12.66 -7.80 4.07
C LYS A 59 -12.63 -8.91 5.12
N VAL A 60 -11.56 -8.99 5.92
CA VAL A 60 -11.45 -9.97 7.02
C VAL A 60 -12.60 -9.80 8.03
N ARG A 61 -12.96 -8.55 8.36
CA ARG A 61 -14.10 -8.27 9.24
C ARG A 61 -15.41 -8.77 8.64
N VAL A 62 -15.68 -8.48 7.36
CA VAL A 62 -16.90 -8.91 6.67
C VAL A 62 -16.97 -10.43 6.59
N ASP A 63 -15.89 -11.11 6.22
CA ASP A 63 -15.83 -12.58 6.12
C ASP A 63 -16.12 -13.21 7.50
N SER A 64 -15.51 -12.69 8.57
CA SER A 64 -15.74 -13.18 9.93
C SER A 64 -17.19 -12.98 10.42
N GLU A 65 -17.84 -11.89 10.02
CA GLU A 65 -19.24 -11.62 10.39
C GLU A 65 -20.22 -12.48 9.58
N GLN A 66 -19.89 -12.78 8.32
CA GLN A 66 -20.65 -13.71 7.49
C GLN A 66 -20.53 -15.16 7.98
N GLU A 67 -19.34 -15.60 8.41
CA GLU A 67 -19.15 -16.93 9.00
C GLU A 67 -19.96 -17.09 10.30
N LYS A 68 -19.88 -16.11 11.21
CA LYS A 68 -20.68 -16.12 12.45
C LYS A 68 -22.19 -16.21 12.16
N LYS A 69 -22.70 -15.44 11.19
CA LYS A 69 -24.12 -15.51 10.78
C LYS A 69 -24.51 -16.87 10.18
N LYS A 70 -23.60 -17.53 9.46
CA LYS A 70 -23.84 -18.89 8.93
C LYS A 70 -23.89 -19.92 10.05
N ASP A 71 -22.98 -19.83 11.02
CA ASP A 71 -22.94 -20.76 12.15
C ASP A 71 -24.14 -20.60 13.07
N GLU A 72 -24.57 -19.36 13.36
CA GLU A 72 -25.80 -19.09 14.10
C GLU A 72 -27.05 -19.64 13.39
N LYS A 73 -27.13 -19.50 12.05
CA LYS A 73 -28.23 -20.08 11.26
C LYS A 73 -28.21 -21.61 11.28
N LYS A 74 -27.03 -22.23 11.22
CA LYS A 74 -26.89 -23.70 11.33
C LYS A 74 -27.35 -24.17 12.70
N GLN A 75 -26.86 -23.56 13.78
CA GLN A 75 -27.25 -23.94 15.14
C GLN A 75 -28.75 -23.76 15.40
N LYS A 76 -29.37 -22.68 14.90
CA LYS A 76 -30.83 -22.49 14.99
C LYS A 76 -31.60 -23.59 14.26
N LYS A 77 -31.17 -24.02 13.07
CA LYS A 77 -31.82 -25.12 12.33
C LYS A 77 -31.72 -26.46 13.07
N THR A 78 -30.58 -26.74 13.70
CA THR A 78 -30.38 -28.01 14.43
C THR A 78 -31.23 -28.08 15.71
N GLN A 79 -31.58 -26.95 16.33
CA GLN A 79 -32.43 -26.91 17.52
C GLN A 79 -33.93 -27.02 17.22
N THR A 80 -34.41 -26.64 16.03
CA THR A 80 -35.83 -26.76 15.65
C THR A 80 -36.23 -28.12 15.05
N GLU A 81 -35.28 -28.98 14.66
CA GLU A 81 -35.56 -30.29 14.05
C GLU A 81 -35.29 -31.56 14.93
N PRO A 82 -35.33 -31.57 16.28
CA PRO A 82 -35.13 -32.83 17.01
C PRO A 82 -36.37 -33.75 17.03
N GLY A 83 -37.47 -33.38 16.36
CA GLY A 83 -38.78 -34.02 16.55
C GLY A 83 -39.21 -35.09 15.54
N THR A 84 -38.61 -35.14 14.35
CA THR A 84 -39.14 -35.93 13.23
C THR A 84 -38.42 -37.26 13.00
N GLU A 85 -37.08 -37.31 13.08
CA GLU A 85 -36.33 -38.56 12.82
C GLU A 85 -36.49 -39.63 13.92
N LEU A 86 -36.73 -39.23 15.17
CA LEU A 86 -36.92 -40.17 16.29
C LEU A 86 -38.30 -40.87 16.25
N LYS A 87 -39.29 -40.27 15.58
CA LYS A 87 -40.64 -40.86 15.45
C LYS A 87 -40.69 -41.94 14.36
N GLU A 88 -39.97 -41.77 13.26
CA GLU A 88 -39.89 -42.79 12.20
C GLU A 88 -39.19 -44.08 12.65
N LYS A 89 -38.08 -43.96 13.41
CA LYS A 89 -37.35 -45.14 13.92
C LYS A 89 -38.14 -45.95 14.95
N LYS A 90 -39.04 -45.32 15.73
CA LYS A 90 -39.95 -46.03 16.64
C LYS A 90 -41.09 -46.74 15.89
N ASN A 91 -41.58 -46.15 14.80
CA ASN A 91 -42.68 -46.72 14.02
C ASN A 91 -42.27 -47.94 13.19
N TRP A 92 -41.02 -48.00 12.73
CA TRP A 92 -40.45 -49.19 12.08
C TRP A 92 -40.34 -50.39 13.03
N LYS A 93 -39.86 -50.16 14.27
CA LYS A 93 -39.69 -51.23 15.27
C LYS A 93 -41.02 -51.83 15.74
N ASN A 94 -42.10 -51.03 15.77
CA ASN A 94 -43.43 -51.49 16.16
C ASN A 94 -44.17 -52.26 15.05
N LYS A 95 -43.65 -52.27 13.82
CA LYS A 95 -44.18 -53.05 12.68
C LYS A 95 -43.52 -54.43 12.53
N GLN A 96 -42.49 -54.71 13.32
CA GLN A 96 -41.75 -55.99 13.30
C GLN A 96 -42.04 -56.89 14.52
N ALA A 97 -42.93 -56.47 15.41
CA ALA A 97 -43.47 -57.27 16.51
C ALA A 97 -44.93 -57.60 16.21
#